data_AF-A0AB33AJ46-F1
#
_entry.id   AF-A0AB33AJ46-F1
#
_cell.length_a   1.000
_cell.length_b   1.000
_cell.length_c   1.000
_cell.angle_alpha   90.00
_cell.angle_beta   90.00
_cell.angle_gamma   90.00
#
_symmetry.space_group_name_H-M   'P 1'
#
loop_
_entity.id
_entity.type
_entity.pdbx_description
1 polymer ?
#
loop_
_entity_poly.entity_id
_entity_poly.type
_entity_poly.pdbx_seq_one_letter_code
_entity_poly.pdbx_strand_id
1 'polypeptide(L)'
;MAHELDITNGIASFADSRNDAWHQLGTQVGHTMTAQEAMEAAHLANWKVRKEALVVPQEPMITVDGVTAVPALKVPGQYATVRTNPITGQAEVLGTVGERYTVFQNEESTRLLDTLIDESGAHFETAGALNGGRSTFVTLRLPESMTFDGKDGSSDKTQWYIAALNSHDGSSAFRFLITPIRIVCMNTQTAALREAKATFSIRHTASGTGKIAAARQALKLAHKYMDEFETEAAALYAHELETDQATEITRRLFKVGAAETAATKAKRGEEARQVMKLYLNSPTVAPVRGTRWGLYNAVTEYADHVQKVAGARNSREARDKRALRTLTSATVQGLKIDAFKMLQTV
;
A
#
# COMPACT_ATOMS: atom_id res chain seq x y z
N MET A 1 16.33 8.28 7.76
CA MET A 1 15.73 7.14 7.05
C MET A 1 14.63 6.59 7.93
N ALA A 2 13.44 6.42 7.37
CA ALA A 2 12.53 5.35 7.74
C ALA A 2 11.59 5.19 6.55
N HIS A 3 12.03 4.45 5.53
CA HIS A 3 11.14 4.00 4.45
C HIS A 3 10.20 2.89 4.96
N GLU A 4 10.19 2.64 6.28
CA GLU A 4 9.74 1.43 6.99
C GLU A 4 10.22 0.10 6.38
N LEU A 5 10.93 0.13 5.25
CA LEU A 5 11.59 -1.01 4.64
C LEU A 5 12.40 -1.72 5.69
N ASP A 6 12.23 -3.03 5.71
CA ASP A 6 13.08 -3.92 6.45
C ASP A 6 14.50 -3.82 5.88
N ILE A 7 15.39 -3.20 6.65
CA ILE A 7 16.81 -3.02 6.28
C ILE A 7 17.65 -3.71 7.33
N THR A 8 18.42 -4.71 6.91
CA THR A 8 19.36 -5.43 7.76
C THR A 8 20.77 -5.28 7.20
N ASN A 9 21.72 -4.82 8.03
CA ASN A 9 23.12 -4.58 7.61
C ASN A 9 23.25 -3.71 6.34
N GLY A 10 22.35 -2.73 6.16
CA GLY A 10 22.34 -1.85 4.99
C GLY A 10 21.67 -2.44 3.73
N ILE A 11 21.24 -3.70 3.77
CA ILE A 11 20.53 -4.38 2.69
C ILE A 11 19.02 -4.24 2.92
N ALA A 12 18.30 -3.69 1.94
CA ALA A 12 16.85 -3.52 2.01
C ALA A 12 16.13 -4.72 1.40
N SER A 13 15.15 -5.28 2.13
CA SER A 13 14.25 -6.33 1.66
C SER A 13 13.19 -5.72 0.72
N PHE A 14 13.60 -5.40 -0.51
CA PHE A 14 12.76 -4.79 -1.55
C PHE A 14 13.29 -5.13 -2.95
N ALA A 15 12.39 -5.38 -3.89
CA ALA A 15 12.70 -5.51 -5.31
C ALA A 15 11.72 -4.73 -6.18
N ASP A 16 12.24 -4.23 -7.30
CA ASP A 16 11.48 -3.60 -8.37
C ASP A 16 11.96 -4.14 -9.72
N SER A 17 11.02 -4.54 -10.57
CA SER A 17 11.23 -4.91 -11.97
C SER A 17 11.79 -3.76 -12.83
N ARG A 18 11.70 -2.51 -12.38
CA ARG A 18 12.15 -1.31 -13.11
C ARG A 18 13.33 -0.61 -12.43
N ASN A 19 13.96 0.27 -13.20
CA ASN A 19 15.08 1.10 -12.75
C ASN A 19 14.65 2.46 -12.17
N ASP A 20 13.34 2.70 -12.02
CA ASP A 20 12.74 3.99 -11.68
C ASP A 20 12.23 4.07 -10.23
N ALA A 21 12.56 3.10 -9.37
CA ALA A 21 12.26 3.18 -7.94
C ALA A 21 12.84 4.47 -7.36
N TRP A 22 11.97 5.44 -7.04
CA TRP A 22 12.33 6.80 -6.65
C TRP A 22 13.22 6.88 -5.39
N HIS A 23 13.24 5.82 -4.58
CA HIS A 23 14.07 5.69 -3.38
C HIS A 23 15.45 5.08 -3.66
N GLN A 24 15.65 4.40 -4.82
CA GLN A 24 16.87 3.68 -5.20
C GLN A 24 17.38 2.73 -4.10
N LEU A 25 16.45 2.09 -3.37
CA LEU A 25 16.75 1.11 -2.32
C LEU A 25 16.24 -0.25 -2.78
N GLY A 26 16.95 -1.32 -2.41
CA GLY A 26 16.62 -2.69 -2.80
C GLY A 26 17.16 -3.06 -4.19
N THR A 27 16.67 -4.17 -4.72
CA THR A 27 17.17 -4.78 -5.96
C THR A 27 16.34 -4.29 -7.16
N GLN A 28 17.00 -3.65 -8.13
CA GLN A 28 16.40 -3.33 -9.43
C GLN A 28 16.68 -4.48 -10.40
N VAL A 29 15.64 -5.23 -10.76
CA VAL A 29 15.75 -6.45 -11.57
C VAL A 29 15.79 -6.13 -13.08
N GLY A 30 15.20 -5.01 -13.49
CA GLY A 30 15.25 -4.52 -14.87
C GLY A 30 14.37 -5.26 -15.88
N HIS A 31 13.56 -6.22 -15.42
CA HIS A 31 12.54 -6.93 -16.20
C HIS A 31 11.41 -7.42 -15.29
N THR A 32 10.28 -7.82 -15.89
CA THR A 32 9.14 -8.44 -15.17
C THR A 32 9.60 -9.70 -14.45
N MET A 33 9.27 -9.82 -13.16
CA MET A 33 9.73 -10.93 -12.33
C MET A 33 8.77 -12.12 -12.38
N THR A 34 9.33 -13.31 -12.22
CA THR A 34 8.62 -14.49 -11.73
C THR A 34 8.38 -14.40 -10.22
N ALA A 35 7.51 -15.27 -9.67
CA ALA A 35 7.29 -15.37 -8.23
C ALA A 35 8.60 -15.62 -7.46
N GLN A 36 9.47 -16.47 -8.02
CA GLN A 36 10.75 -16.83 -7.43
C GLN A 36 11.71 -15.64 -7.42
N GLU A 37 11.87 -14.96 -8.57
CA GLU A 37 12.75 -13.79 -8.66
C GLU A 37 12.30 -12.66 -7.73
N ALA A 38 10.99 -12.39 -7.64
CA ALA A 38 10.46 -11.39 -6.73
C ALA A 38 10.79 -11.71 -5.26
N MET A 39 10.70 -12.99 -4.87
CA MET A 39 11.02 -13.46 -3.52
C MET A 39 12.51 -13.39 -3.20
N GLU A 40 13.37 -13.78 -4.15
CA GLU A 40 14.82 -13.77 -3.99
C GLU A 40 15.37 -12.34 -3.99
N ALA A 41 15.00 -11.54 -5.00
CA ALA A 41 15.46 -10.17 -5.17
C ALA A 41 15.02 -9.25 -4.01
N ALA A 42 13.84 -9.49 -3.42
CA ALA A 42 13.33 -8.72 -2.30
C ALA A 42 13.71 -9.32 -0.93
N HIS A 43 14.53 -10.36 -0.88
CA HIS A 43 14.92 -11.07 0.35
C HIS A 43 13.74 -11.56 1.19
N LEU A 44 12.65 -12.00 0.55
CA LEU A 44 11.44 -12.51 1.22
C LEU A 44 11.42 -14.03 1.38
N ALA A 45 12.30 -14.73 0.67
CA ALA A 45 12.40 -16.18 0.69
C ALA A 45 13.00 -16.72 1.99
N ASN A 46 12.55 -17.91 2.40
CA ASN A 46 13.13 -18.73 3.46
C ASN A 46 13.12 -18.09 4.85
N TRP A 47 12.18 -17.17 5.11
CA TRP A 47 12.02 -16.58 6.44
C TRP A 47 11.61 -17.59 7.50
N LYS A 48 11.02 -18.74 7.11
CA LYS A 48 10.59 -19.81 8.01
C LYS A 48 9.84 -19.26 9.23
N VAL A 49 8.89 -18.36 8.97
CA VAL A 49 8.16 -17.67 10.04
C VAL A 49 7.42 -18.71 10.87
N ARG A 50 7.63 -18.72 12.18
CA ARG A 50 7.09 -19.75 13.07
C ARG A 50 6.50 -19.11 14.31
N LYS A 51 5.56 -19.83 14.91
CA LYS A 51 4.89 -19.42 16.13
C LYS A 51 5.59 -20.09 17.32
N GLU A 52 6.18 -19.29 18.21
CA GLU A 52 6.85 -19.75 19.42
C GLU A 52 6.06 -19.32 20.66
N ALA A 53 6.01 -20.16 21.70
CA ALA A 53 5.28 -19.83 22.92
C ALA A 53 5.92 -18.64 23.63
N LEU A 54 5.12 -17.67 24.05
CA LEU A 54 5.64 -16.58 24.89
C LEU A 54 5.89 -17.14 26.30
N VAL A 55 7.08 -16.88 26.85
CA VAL A 55 7.48 -17.39 28.15
C VAL A 55 7.97 -16.26 29.07
N VAL A 56 7.71 -16.39 30.37
CA VAL A 56 8.28 -15.55 31.42
C VAL A 56 9.47 -16.31 32.01
N PRO A 57 10.72 -15.80 31.85
CA PRO A 57 11.88 -16.44 32.43
C PRO A 57 11.75 -16.46 33.95
N GLN A 58 12.17 -17.56 34.57
CA GLN A 58 12.23 -17.69 36.01
C GLN A 58 13.68 -17.62 36.46
N GLU A 59 13.92 -16.98 37.60
CA GLU A 59 15.24 -16.96 38.20
C GLU A 59 15.68 -18.40 38.55
N PRO A 60 16.96 -18.74 38.34
CA PRO A 60 17.46 -20.04 38.74
C PRO A 60 17.36 -20.19 40.26
N MET A 61 16.97 -21.38 40.71
CA MET A 61 16.85 -21.69 42.12
C MET A 61 18.21 -22.08 42.69
N ILE A 62 18.67 -21.34 43.71
CA ILE A 62 19.91 -21.67 44.42
C ILE A 62 19.55 -22.59 45.59
N THR A 63 20.12 -23.79 45.58
CA THR A 63 19.95 -24.81 46.61
C THR A 63 21.30 -25.18 47.23
N VAL A 64 21.28 -25.93 48.33
CA VAL A 64 22.52 -26.46 48.96
C VAL A 64 23.33 -27.34 48.00
N ASP A 65 22.68 -27.92 46.99
CA ASP A 65 23.30 -28.80 45.98
C ASP A 65 23.73 -28.04 44.70
N GLY A 66 23.55 -26.71 44.67
CA GLY A 66 23.97 -25.84 43.56
C GLY A 66 22.83 -25.05 42.90
N VAL A 67 23.10 -24.52 41.70
CA VAL A 67 22.18 -23.67 40.93
C VAL A 67 21.36 -24.54 39.98
N THR A 68 20.04 -24.57 40.18
CA THR A 68 19.09 -25.33 39.34
C THR A 68 18.31 -24.37 38.44
N ALA A 69 18.34 -24.60 37.12
CA ALA A 69 17.53 -23.84 36.17
C ALA A 69 16.04 -24.16 36.36
N VAL A 70 15.21 -23.12 36.52
CA VAL A 70 13.76 -23.27 36.63
C VAL A 70 13.14 -23.08 35.23
N PRO A 71 12.27 -24.00 34.75
CA PRO A 71 11.61 -23.84 33.46
C PRO A 71 10.81 -22.55 33.39
N ALA A 72 10.89 -21.84 32.26
CA ALA A 72 10.13 -20.62 32.05
C ALA A 72 8.60 -20.88 32.07
N LEU A 73 7.82 -19.95 32.62
CA LEU A 73 6.36 -20.05 32.65
C LEU A 73 5.81 -19.70 31.28
N LYS A 74 5.05 -20.61 30.66
CA LYS A 74 4.35 -20.31 29.41
C LYS A 74 3.18 -19.37 29.69
N VAL A 75 3.05 -18.32 28.88
CA VAL A 75 1.86 -17.45 28.88
C VAL A 75 0.76 -18.15 28.06
N PRO A 76 -0.33 -18.64 28.68
CA PRO A 76 -1.33 -19.44 27.96
C PRO A 76 -1.96 -18.67 26.81
N GLY A 77 -2.07 -19.31 25.64
CA GLY A 77 -2.70 -18.76 24.44
C GLY A 77 -1.96 -17.60 23.77
N GLN A 78 -0.77 -17.21 24.26
CA GLN A 78 0.04 -16.12 23.72
C GLN A 78 1.33 -16.66 23.09
N TYR A 79 1.63 -16.15 21.90
CA TYR A 79 2.76 -16.60 21.12
C TYR A 79 3.50 -15.40 20.51
N ALA A 80 4.78 -15.57 20.22
CA ALA A 80 5.54 -14.68 19.38
C ALA A 80 5.65 -15.28 17.97
N THR A 81 5.53 -14.45 16.94
CA THR A 81 5.95 -14.83 15.59
C THR A 81 7.42 -14.51 15.43
N VAL A 82 8.18 -15.49 14.96
CA VAL A 82 9.64 -15.40 14.83
C VAL A 82 10.02 -15.76 13.41
N ARG A 83 10.78 -14.90 12.74
CA ARG A 83 11.43 -15.21 11.45
C ARG A 83 12.87 -15.64 11.66
N THR A 84 13.41 -16.34 10.68
CA THR A 84 14.84 -16.37 10.38
C THR A 84 15.12 -15.17 9.47
N ASN A 85 15.91 -14.21 9.95
CA ASN A 85 16.28 -13.04 9.16
C ASN A 85 17.02 -13.49 7.89
N PRO A 86 16.59 -13.04 6.70
CA PRO A 86 17.12 -13.51 5.42
C PRO A 86 18.58 -13.09 5.17
N ILE A 87 19.07 -12.07 5.88
CA ILE A 87 20.43 -11.52 5.74
C ILE A 87 21.37 -12.08 6.81
N THR A 88 20.95 -12.12 8.08
CA THR A 88 21.81 -12.55 9.20
C THR A 88 21.66 -14.02 9.57
N GLY A 89 20.58 -14.68 9.13
CA GLY A 89 20.22 -16.04 9.54
C GLY A 89 19.76 -16.16 11.00
N GLN A 90 19.70 -15.05 11.75
CA GLN A 90 19.33 -15.05 13.16
C GLN A 90 17.81 -15.04 13.35
N ALA A 91 17.37 -15.54 14.50
CA ALA A 91 15.96 -15.47 14.88
C ALA A 91 15.57 -14.03 15.26
N GLU A 92 14.48 -13.53 14.69
CA GLU A 92 13.94 -12.20 14.98
C GLU A 92 12.45 -12.27 15.28
N VAL A 93 12.05 -11.66 16.39
CA VAL A 93 10.65 -11.54 16.79
C VAL A 93 9.97 -10.46 15.96
N LEU A 94 8.89 -10.83 15.27
CA LEU A 94 8.07 -9.92 14.49
C LEU A 94 6.94 -9.32 15.32
N GLY A 95 6.25 -10.12 16.13
CA GLY A 95 5.18 -9.61 16.99
C GLY A 95 4.55 -10.67 17.87
N THR A 96 3.50 -10.29 18.59
CA THR A 96 2.73 -11.17 19.46
C THR A 96 1.39 -11.52 18.83
N VAL A 97 1.01 -12.79 18.90
CA VAL A 97 -0.23 -13.32 18.30
C VAL A 97 -0.93 -14.28 19.24
N GLY A 98 -2.24 -14.42 19.05
CA GLY A 98 -3.05 -15.38 19.79
C GLY A 98 -2.98 -16.80 19.21
N GLU A 99 -3.49 -17.76 19.98
CA GLU A 99 -3.50 -19.19 19.65
C GLU A 99 -4.04 -19.52 18.25
N ARG A 100 -5.13 -18.88 17.82
CA ARG A 100 -5.78 -19.16 16.53
C ARG A 100 -5.03 -18.61 15.33
N TYR A 101 -4.02 -17.76 15.52
CA TYR A 101 -3.23 -17.22 14.43
C TYR A 101 -2.44 -18.35 13.76
N THR A 102 -2.59 -18.46 12.44
CA THR A 102 -1.79 -19.33 11.58
C THR A 102 -0.94 -18.46 10.67
N VAL A 103 0.37 -18.72 10.70
CA VAL A 103 1.32 -18.03 9.84
C VAL A 103 0.96 -18.29 8.39
N PHE A 104 0.88 -17.23 7.59
CA PHE A 104 0.76 -17.31 6.14
C PHE A 104 2.14 -16.98 5.58
N GLN A 105 2.86 -17.98 5.06
CA GLN A 105 4.23 -17.79 4.57
C GLN A 105 4.26 -16.89 3.33
N ASN A 106 5.38 -16.21 3.12
CA ASN A 106 5.59 -15.41 1.92
C ASN A 106 5.51 -16.29 0.65
N GLU A 107 6.06 -17.50 0.69
CA GLU A 107 6.02 -18.49 -0.40
C GLU A 107 4.59 -19.00 -0.67
N GLU A 108 3.76 -19.11 0.37
CA GLU A 108 2.36 -19.46 0.19
C GLU A 108 1.61 -18.28 -0.45
N SER A 109 1.97 -17.04 -0.10
CA SER A 109 1.37 -15.83 -0.67
C SER A 109 1.70 -15.68 -2.16
N THR A 110 2.96 -15.92 -2.54
CA THR A 110 3.36 -15.85 -3.95
C THR A 110 2.83 -17.01 -4.77
N ARG A 111 2.78 -18.25 -4.25
CA ARG A 111 2.06 -19.35 -4.93
C ARG A 111 0.60 -19.04 -5.17
N LEU A 112 -0.06 -18.41 -4.20
CA LEU A 112 -1.45 -17.98 -4.37
C LEU A 112 -1.57 -16.95 -5.49
N LEU A 113 -0.66 -15.97 -5.55
CA LEU A 113 -0.60 -14.99 -6.63
C LEU A 113 -0.25 -15.59 -8.00
N ASP A 114 0.60 -16.61 -8.04
CA ASP A 114 0.97 -17.31 -9.28
C ASP A 114 -0.24 -17.97 -9.94
N THR A 115 -1.14 -18.55 -9.14
CA THR A 115 -2.42 -19.07 -9.66
C THR A 115 -3.34 -17.98 -10.24
N LEU A 116 -3.13 -16.71 -9.86
CA LEU A 116 -3.86 -15.57 -10.40
C LEU A 116 -3.23 -15.06 -11.70
N ILE A 117 -1.91 -15.21 -11.86
CA ILE A 117 -1.17 -14.81 -13.07
C ILE A 117 -1.62 -15.63 -14.27
N ASP A 118 -1.69 -16.95 -14.14
CA ASP A 118 -2.09 -17.84 -15.24
C ASP A 118 -3.49 -17.50 -15.80
N GLU A 119 -4.37 -16.95 -14.96
CA GLU A 119 -5.73 -16.55 -15.34
C GLU A 119 -5.81 -15.11 -15.92
N SER A 120 -4.82 -14.24 -15.63
CA SER A 120 -4.88 -12.79 -15.94
C SER A 120 -3.78 -12.26 -16.87
N GLY A 121 -2.70 -13.01 -17.10
CA GLY A 121 -1.52 -12.51 -17.82
C GLY A 121 -0.72 -11.46 -17.03
N ALA A 122 -0.93 -11.36 -15.72
CA ALA A 122 -0.21 -10.43 -14.86
C ALA A 122 1.27 -10.83 -14.66
N HIS A 123 2.11 -9.90 -14.24
CA HIS A 123 3.51 -10.18 -13.91
C HIS A 123 3.92 -9.53 -12.59
N PHE A 124 4.84 -10.15 -11.83
CA PHE A 124 5.34 -9.55 -10.60
C PHE A 124 6.16 -8.30 -10.92
N GLU A 125 5.77 -7.18 -10.31
CA GLU A 125 6.41 -5.89 -10.57
C GLU A 125 7.26 -5.41 -9.39
N THR A 126 6.75 -5.51 -8.16
CA THR A 126 7.48 -5.11 -6.96
C THR A 126 7.17 -6.04 -5.79
N ALA A 127 8.13 -6.20 -4.88
CA ALA A 127 7.94 -6.95 -3.65
C ALA A 127 8.79 -6.34 -2.54
N GLY A 128 8.37 -6.50 -1.28
CA GLY A 128 9.19 -6.04 -0.17
C GLY A 128 8.62 -6.32 1.21
N ALA A 129 9.42 -5.99 2.20
CA ALA A 129 9.08 -6.08 3.61
C ALA A 129 9.12 -4.70 4.26
N LEU A 130 8.18 -4.48 5.18
CA LEU A 130 7.98 -3.25 5.92
C LEU A 130 7.99 -3.53 7.43
N ASN A 131 8.15 -2.48 8.22
CA ASN A 131 8.08 -2.49 9.68
C ASN A 131 9.04 -3.48 10.32
N GLY A 132 10.29 -3.55 9.82
CA GLY A 132 11.29 -4.52 10.31
C GLY A 132 10.87 -5.98 10.06
N GLY A 133 10.17 -6.22 8.95
CA GLY A 133 9.70 -7.54 8.55
C GLY A 133 8.31 -7.94 9.06
N ARG A 134 7.64 -7.10 9.86
CA ARG A 134 6.30 -7.40 10.38
C ARG A 134 5.23 -7.50 9.29
N SER A 135 5.43 -6.80 8.18
CA SER A 135 4.52 -6.83 7.05
C SER A 135 5.28 -7.06 5.77
N THR A 136 4.69 -7.77 4.82
CA THR A 136 5.24 -7.97 3.48
C THR A 136 4.20 -7.61 2.43
N PHE A 137 4.67 -7.22 1.26
CA PHE A 137 3.82 -6.95 0.12
C PHE A 137 4.43 -7.50 -1.17
N VAL A 138 3.54 -7.83 -2.10
CA VAL A 138 3.89 -8.22 -3.47
C VAL A 138 2.88 -7.61 -4.42
N THR A 139 3.34 -7.08 -5.54
CA THR A 139 2.51 -6.44 -6.55
C THR A 139 2.63 -7.17 -7.88
N LEU A 140 1.48 -7.39 -8.50
CA LEU A 140 1.33 -7.87 -9.85
C LEU A 140 0.85 -6.70 -10.70
N ARG A 141 1.51 -6.46 -11.82
CA ARG A 141 1.01 -5.57 -12.87
C ARG A 141 0.11 -6.35 -13.79
N LEU A 142 -1.11 -5.87 -13.99
CA LEU A 142 -2.06 -6.41 -14.94
C LEU A 142 -1.74 -5.92 -16.37
N PRO A 143 -2.04 -6.71 -17.41
CA PRO A 143 -1.82 -6.29 -18.80
C PRO A 143 -2.76 -5.16 -19.22
N GLU A 144 -3.95 -5.08 -18.63
CA GLU A 144 -4.91 -4.00 -18.86
C GLU A 144 -4.41 -2.66 -18.29
N SER A 145 -4.75 -1.58 -18.98
CA SER A 145 -4.48 -0.23 -18.55
C SER A 145 -5.56 0.71 -19.05
N MET A 146 -6.02 1.61 -18.18
CA MET A 146 -6.90 2.72 -18.56
C MET A 146 -6.08 3.81 -19.25
N THR A 147 -6.54 4.31 -20.39
CA THR A 147 -5.85 5.38 -21.13
C THR A 147 -6.83 6.47 -21.54
N PHE A 148 -6.48 7.73 -21.29
CA PHE A 148 -7.22 8.89 -21.78
C PHE A 148 -6.32 9.76 -22.66
N ASP A 149 -6.71 9.94 -23.93
CA ASP A 149 -5.95 10.74 -24.89
C ASP A 149 -6.29 12.22 -24.75
N GLY A 150 -5.28 13.04 -24.45
CA GLY A 150 -5.36 14.48 -24.36
C GLY A 150 -5.50 15.15 -25.74
N LYS A 151 -6.10 16.35 -25.74
CA LYS A 151 -6.34 17.13 -26.97
C LYS A 151 -5.05 17.56 -27.70
N ASP A 152 -3.92 17.55 -27.01
CA ASP A 152 -2.59 17.89 -27.53
C ASP A 152 -1.81 16.66 -28.06
N GLY A 153 -2.44 15.48 -28.10
CA GLY A 153 -1.81 14.23 -28.53
C GLY A 153 -1.01 13.53 -27.44
N SER A 154 -1.01 14.05 -26.21
CA SER A 154 -0.51 13.31 -25.04
C SER A 154 -1.54 12.28 -24.55
N SER A 155 -1.12 11.32 -23.71
CA SER A 155 -2.03 10.31 -23.15
C SER A 155 -1.79 10.15 -21.65
N ASP A 156 -2.85 10.18 -20.85
CA ASP A 156 -2.83 9.76 -19.45
C ASP A 156 -3.04 8.24 -19.39
N LYS A 157 -1.96 7.48 -19.19
CA LYS A 157 -1.99 6.03 -19.11
C LYS A 157 -1.84 5.56 -17.67
N THR A 158 -2.89 4.95 -17.15
CA THR A 158 -3.00 4.42 -15.80
C THR A 158 -2.93 2.89 -15.83
N GLN A 159 -1.94 2.31 -15.14
CA GLN A 159 -1.72 0.86 -15.10
C GLN A 159 -2.48 0.22 -13.94
N TRP A 160 -3.02 -0.97 -14.13
CA TRP A 160 -3.67 -1.72 -13.07
C TRP A 160 -2.70 -2.64 -12.35
N TYR A 161 -2.87 -2.73 -11.03
CA TYR A 161 -2.09 -3.61 -10.17
C TYR A 161 -2.99 -4.39 -9.22
N ILE A 162 -2.62 -5.64 -8.97
CA ILE A 162 -3.06 -6.39 -7.80
C ILE A 162 -1.92 -6.35 -6.81
N ALA A 163 -2.19 -5.99 -5.56
CA ALA A 163 -1.23 -6.19 -4.49
C ALA A 163 -1.75 -7.14 -3.43
N ALA A 164 -0.87 -8.03 -3.00
CA ALA A 164 -1.04 -8.82 -1.80
C ALA A 164 -0.30 -8.15 -0.66
N LEU A 165 -0.97 -8.00 0.47
CA LEU A 165 -0.40 -7.53 1.73
C LEU A 165 -0.53 -8.62 2.77
N ASN A 166 0.56 -8.88 3.48
CA ASN A 166 0.60 -9.88 4.54
C ASN A 166 1.13 -9.25 5.84
N SER A 167 0.63 -9.73 6.97
CA SER A 167 1.09 -9.35 8.30
C SER A 167 1.50 -10.60 9.07
N HIS A 168 2.77 -10.60 9.47
CA HIS A 168 3.36 -11.66 10.30
C HIS A 168 3.21 -11.38 11.79
N ASP A 169 2.75 -10.19 12.20
CA ASP A 169 2.48 -9.82 13.58
C ASP A 169 0.99 -9.89 13.97
N GLY A 170 0.12 -10.32 13.05
CA GLY A 170 -1.32 -10.45 13.29
C GLY A 170 -2.09 -9.13 13.35
N SER A 171 -1.44 -7.99 13.05
CA SER A 171 -2.08 -6.67 13.02
C SER A 171 -3.11 -6.51 11.90
N SER A 172 -3.03 -7.32 10.85
CA SER A 172 -4.04 -7.35 9.78
C SER A 172 -4.22 -8.75 9.19
N ALA A 173 -5.34 -8.93 8.48
CA ALA A 173 -5.54 -10.09 7.63
C ALA A 173 -4.63 -10.02 6.39
N PHE A 174 -4.38 -11.17 5.76
CA PHE A 174 -3.85 -11.18 4.41
C PHE A 174 -4.86 -10.51 3.47
N ARG A 175 -4.42 -9.57 2.65
CA ARG A 175 -5.31 -8.74 1.81
C ARG A 175 -4.86 -8.74 0.37
N PHE A 176 -5.83 -8.85 -0.53
CA PHE A 176 -5.67 -8.46 -1.92
C PHE A 176 -6.29 -7.09 -2.13
N LEU A 177 -5.64 -6.27 -2.94
CA LEU A 177 -6.21 -5.01 -3.37
C LEU A 177 -5.88 -4.72 -4.81
N ILE A 178 -6.88 -4.22 -5.53
CA ILE A 178 -6.76 -3.81 -6.93
C ILE A 178 -6.74 -2.30 -6.96
N THR A 179 -5.76 -1.76 -7.67
CA THR A 179 -5.50 -0.34 -7.65
C THR A 179 -4.95 0.12 -9.01
N PRO A 180 -5.36 1.30 -9.48
CA PRO A 180 -4.77 1.94 -10.65
C PRO A 180 -3.38 2.56 -10.35
N ILE A 181 -2.89 2.45 -9.11
CA ILE A 181 -1.63 3.05 -8.67
C ILE A 181 -0.59 1.97 -8.35
N ARG A 182 0.63 2.18 -8.86
CA ARG A 182 1.82 1.38 -8.58
C ARG A 182 2.17 1.39 -7.07
N ILE A 183 2.25 0.22 -6.46
CA ILE A 183 2.44 0.03 -5.00
C ILE A 183 3.92 0.12 -4.54
N VAL A 184 4.73 1.00 -5.12
CA VAL A 184 5.98 1.42 -4.44
C VAL A 184 5.69 2.33 -3.24
N CYS A 185 4.45 2.84 -3.19
CA CYS A 185 3.81 3.45 -2.03
C CYS A 185 2.46 2.74 -1.98
N MET A 186 2.05 2.00 -0.92
CA MET A 186 0.71 1.38 -0.91
C MET A 186 -0.40 2.44 -0.72
N ASN A 187 -0.53 3.29 -1.73
CA ASN A 187 -1.66 4.15 -1.98
C ASN A 187 -2.78 3.23 -2.43
N THR A 188 -3.53 2.69 -1.47
CA THR A 188 -4.80 2.06 -1.80
C THR A 188 -5.73 3.20 -2.15
N GLN A 189 -5.77 3.62 -3.41
CA GLN A 189 -6.85 4.48 -3.87
C GLN A 189 -8.11 3.64 -3.78
N THR A 190 -8.81 3.72 -2.65
CA THR A 190 -10.20 3.24 -2.61
C THR A 190 -11.02 4.39 -3.15
N ALA A 191 -11.15 4.50 -4.47
CA ALA A 191 -12.27 5.28 -4.98
C ALA A 191 -13.55 4.63 -4.43
N ALA A 192 -14.45 5.44 -3.88
CA ALA A 192 -15.69 4.94 -3.31
C ALA A 192 -16.67 4.61 -4.44
N LEU A 193 -16.43 3.49 -5.12
CA LEU A 193 -17.35 2.91 -6.08
C LEU A 193 -18.51 2.31 -5.30
N ARG A 194 -19.74 2.51 -5.79
CA ARG A 194 -20.97 2.18 -5.06
C ARG A 194 -21.08 0.67 -4.76
N GLU A 195 -20.63 -0.19 -5.67
CA GLU A 195 -20.87 -1.64 -5.59
C GLU A 195 -19.60 -2.49 -5.60
N ALA A 196 -18.49 -2.00 -6.13
CA ALA A 196 -17.25 -2.75 -6.20
C ALA A 196 -16.31 -2.51 -5.01
N LYS A 197 -15.78 -3.61 -4.46
CA LYS A 197 -14.75 -3.57 -3.41
C LYS A 197 -13.38 -3.66 -4.06
N ALA A 198 -12.53 -2.67 -3.83
CA ALA A 198 -11.13 -2.69 -4.23
C ALA A 198 -10.28 -3.63 -3.35
N THR A 199 -10.79 -4.11 -2.21
CA THR A 199 -10.02 -4.85 -1.20
C THR A 199 -10.76 -6.09 -0.74
N PHE A 200 -10.02 -7.19 -0.64
CA PHE A 200 -10.48 -8.50 -0.19
C PHE A 200 -9.56 -9.03 0.90
N SER A 201 -10.12 -9.65 1.93
CA SER A 201 -9.36 -10.09 3.11
C SER A 201 -9.52 -11.58 3.36
N ILE A 202 -8.40 -12.26 3.58
CA ILE A 202 -8.31 -13.65 4.01
C ILE A 202 -7.80 -13.67 5.44
N ARG A 203 -8.63 -14.16 6.37
CA ARG A 203 -8.24 -14.27 7.78
C ARG A 203 -7.08 -15.26 7.93
N HIS A 204 -6.12 -14.94 8.81
CA HIS A 204 -5.06 -15.87 9.22
C HIS A 204 -5.56 -17.14 9.93
N THR A 205 -6.86 -17.21 10.25
CA THR A 205 -7.52 -18.39 10.80
C THR A 205 -8.17 -19.27 9.72
N ALA A 206 -8.13 -18.87 8.45
CA ALA A 206 -8.79 -19.59 7.35
C ALA A 206 -8.00 -20.84 6.93
N SER A 207 -8.71 -21.91 6.56
CA SER A 207 -8.10 -23.12 5.99
C SER A 207 -7.52 -22.85 4.60
N GLY A 208 -6.49 -23.61 4.20
CA GLY A 208 -5.81 -23.43 2.91
C GLY A 208 -6.74 -23.47 1.68
N THR A 209 -7.72 -24.39 1.66
CA THR A 209 -8.75 -24.44 0.61
C THR A 209 -9.64 -23.19 0.58
N GLY A 210 -9.98 -22.66 1.75
CA GLY A 210 -10.72 -21.40 1.88
C GLY A 210 -9.94 -20.20 1.36
N LYS A 211 -8.60 -20.20 1.49
CA LYS A 211 -7.74 -19.12 0.98
C LYS A 211 -7.75 -19.04 -0.55
N ILE A 212 -7.62 -20.17 -1.25
CA ILE A 212 -7.61 -20.23 -2.72
C ILE A 212 -8.95 -19.77 -3.30
N ALA A 213 -10.06 -20.27 -2.74
CA ALA A 213 -11.40 -19.87 -3.17
C ALA A 213 -11.63 -18.36 -2.98
N ALA A 214 -11.19 -17.81 -1.84
CA ALA A 214 -11.29 -16.38 -1.56
C ALA A 214 -10.44 -15.53 -2.52
N ALA A 215 -9.24 -15.99 -2.91
CA ALA A 215 -8.39 -15.29 -3.87
C ALA A 215 -9.00 -15.25 -5.28
N ARG A 216 -9.54 -16.38 -5.77
CA ARG A 216 -10.24 -16.41 -7.07
C ARG A 216 -11.48 -15.54 -7.08
N GLN A 217 -12.25 -15.53 -5.98
CA GLN A 217 -13.41 -14.65 -5.87
C GLN A 217 -12.98 -13.17 -5.85
N ALA A 218 -11.88 -12.84 -5.16
CA ALA A 218 -11.31 -11.51 -5.14
C ALA A 218 -10.92 -11.02 -6.55
N LEU A 219 -10.28 -11.87 -7.37
CA LEU A 219 -9.99 -11.55 -8.78
C LEU A 219 -11.25 -11.27 -9.60
N LYS A 220 -12.27 -12.12 -9.51
CA LYS A 220 -13.50 -11.90 -10.29
C LYS A 220 -14.16 -10.57 -9.96
N LEU A 221 -14.15 -10.20 -8.68
CA LEU A 221 -14.67 -8.92 -8.21
C LEU A 221 -13.71 -7.75 -8.54
N ALA A 222 -12.42 -8.02 -8.75
CA ALA A 222 -11.44 -7.06 -9.24
C ALA A 222 -11.79 -6.51 -10.61
N HIS A 223 -12.13 -7.39 -11.55
CA HIS A 223 -12.45 -6.99 -12.91
C HIS A 223 -13.68 -6.07 -12.91
N LYS A 224 -14.72 -6.42 -12.12
CA LYS A 224 -15.87 -5.53 -11.91
C LYS A 224 -15.46 -4.16 -11.33
N TYR A 225 -14.52 -4.12 -10.38
CA TYR A 225 -14.00 -2.87 -9.85
C TYR A 225 -13.29 -2.03 -10.91
N MET A 226 -12.45 -2.65 -11.74
CA MET A 226 -11.76 -1.97 -12.83
C MET A 226 -12.76 -1.40 -13.83
N ASP A 227 -13.73 -2.18 -14.28
CA ASP A 227 -14.77 -1.74 -15.22
C ASP A 227 -15.59 -0.55 -14.68
N GLU A 228 -16.04 -0.64 -13.42
CA GLU A 228 -16.78 0.45 -12.75
C GLU A 228 -15.90 1.70 -12.59
N PHE A 229 -14.63 1.54 -12.20
CA PHE A 229 -13.71 2.66 -12.04
C PHE A 229 -13.44 3.34 -13.36
N GLU A 230 -13.16 2.57 -14.42
CA GLU A 230 -12.90 3.11 -15.76
C GLU A 230 -14.12 3.85 -16.29
N THR A 231 -15.32 3.32 -16.06
CA THR A 231 -16.57 4.00 -16.45
C THR A 231 -16.72 5.34 -15.75
N GLU A 232 -16.50 5.39 -14.42
CA GLU A 232 -16.62 6.63 -13.65
C GLU A 232 -15.49 7.61 -13.98
N ALA A 233 -14.26 7.15 -14.17
CA ALA A 233 -13.13 7.96 -14.60
C ALA A 233 -13.33 8.53 -16.00
N ALA A 234 -13.85 7.73 -16.95
CA ALA A 234 -14.21 8.18 -18.29
C ALA A 234 -15.31 9.24 -18.26
N ALA A 235 -16.31 9.10 -17.38
CA ALA A 235 -17.32 10.14 -17.18
C ALA A 235 -16.69 11.44 -16.66
N LEU A 236 -15.80 11.38 -15.66
CA LEU A 236 -15.08 12.57 -15.19
C LEU A 236 -14.19 13.18 -16.27
N TYR A 237 -13.60 12.37 -17.14
CA TYR A 237 -12.77 12.83 -18.25
C TYR A 237 -13.60 13.52 -19.34
N ALA A 238 -14.78 12.99 -19.67
CA ALA A 238 -15.67 13.53 -20.69
C ALA A 238 -16.26 14.92 -20.34
N HIS A 239 -16.25 15.30 -19.06
CA HIS A 239 -16.76 16.58 -18.61
C HIS A 239 -15.65 17.62 -18.46
N GLU A 240 -15.74 18.67 -19.27
CA GLU A 240 -14.90 19.86 -19.14
C GLU A 240 -15.14 20.56 -17.79
N LEU A 241 -14.10 21.19 -17.27
CA LEU A 241 -14.10 21.88 -16.00
C LEU A 241 -13.29 23.17 -16.08
N GLU A 242 -14.01 24.29 -16.07
CA GLU A 242 -13.42 25.62 -16.11
C GLU A 242 -12.62 25.94 -14.84
N THR A 243 -11.63 26.81 -14.96
CA THR A 243 -10.70 27.14 -13.86
C THR A 243 -11.42 27.71 -12.64
N ASP A 244 -12.46 28.52 -12.84
CA ASP A 244 -13.25 29.10 -11.75
C ASP A 244 -14.07 28.04 -11.01
N GLN A 245 -14.69 27.11 -11.76
CA GLN A 245 -15.41 25.97 -11.18
C GLN A 245 -14.45 25.06 -10.40
N ALA A 246 -13.29 24.73 -10.98
CA ALA A 246 -12.25 23.97 -10.30
C ALA A 246 -11.79 24.63 -9.00
N THR A 247 -11.65 25.96 -9.01
CA THR A 247 -11.28 26.74 -7.82
C THR A 247 -12.38 26.65 -6.74
N GLU A 248 -13.64 26.77 -7.11
CA GLU A 248 -14.76 26.66 -6.17
C GLU A 248 -14.84 25.26 -5.54
N ILE A 249 -14.82 24.21 -6.37
CA ILE A 249 -14.83 22.80 -5.93
C ILE A 249 -13.69 22.55 -4.94
N THR A 250 -12.47 22.98 -5.28
CA THR A 250 -11.30 22.78 -4.43
C THR A 250 -11.46 23.50 -3.09
N ARG A 251 -11.99 24.73 -3.08
CA ARG A 251 -12.27 25.46 -1.83
C ARG A 251 -13.33 24.78 -0.96
N ARG A 252 -14.34 24.16 -1.58
CA ARG A 252 -15.36 23.36 -0.89
C ARG A 252 -14.76 22.08 -0.32
N LEU A 253 -13.94 21.37 -1.09
CA LEU A 253 -13.25 20.15 -0.67
C LEU A 253 -12.42 20.38 0.60
N PHE A 254 -11.62 21.45 0.63
CA PHE A 254 -10.83 21.82 1.82
C PHE A 254 -11.63 22.57 2.90
N LYS A 255 -12.95 22.76 2.73
CA LYS A 255 -13.84 23.44 3.67
C LYS A 255 -13.31 24.84 4.06
N VAL A 256 -12.82 25.60 3.08
CA VAL A 256 -12.23 26.94 3.30
C VAL A 256 -13.27 27.92 3.86
N GLY A 257 -14.51 27.87 3.36
CA GLY A 257 -15.61 28.73 3.83
C GLY A 257 -16.12 28.39 5.23
N ALA A 258 -15.97 27.14 5.65
CA ALA A 258 -16.41 26.64 6.97
C ALA A 258 -15.27 26.71 8.02
N ALA A 259 -14.30 27.61 7.85
CA ALA A 259 -13.22 27.82 8.80
C ALA A 259 -13.63 28.86 9.86
N GLU A 260 -13.58 28.49 11.13
CA GLU A 260 -13.99 29.34 12.25
C GLU A 260 -12.94 30.40 12.62
N THR A 261 -11.67 30.18 12.24
CA THR A 261 -10.57 31.11 12.53
C THR A 261 -9.84 31.55 11.27
N ALA A 262 -9.29 32.77 11.29
CA ALA A 262 -8.50 33.32 10.19
C ALA A 262 -7.28 32.45 9.85
N ALA A 263 -6.61 31.90 10.87
CA ALA A 263 -5.48 30.98 10.68
C ALA A 263 -5.90 29.67 9.97
N THR A 264 -7.04 29.09 10.36
CA THR A 264 -7.56 27.87 9.72
C THR A 264 -7.98 28.15 8.28
N LYS A 265 -8.62 29.30 8.03
CA LYS A 265 -9.01 29.74 6.68
C LYS A 265 -7.80 29.94 5.78
N ALA A 266 -6.74 30.59 6.30
CA ALA A 266 -5.49 30.80 5.58
C ALA A 266 -4.81 29.46 5.23
N LYS A 267 -4.72 28.53 6.20
CA LYS A 267 -4.17 27.19 5.98
C LYS A 267 -4.94 26.42 4.91
N ARG A 268 -6.26 26.25 5.06
CA ARG A 268 -7.09 25.54 4.08
C ARG A 268 -7.06 26.21 2.70
N GLY A 269 -6.99 27.54 2.67
CA GLY A 269 -6.84 28.31 1.44
C GLY A 269 -5.49 28.10 0.74
N GLU A 270 -4.41 27.88 1.49
CA GLU A 270 -3.10 27.48 0.95
C GLU A 270 -3.17 26.07 0.36
N GLU A 271 -3.78 25.11 1.07
CA GLU A 271 -3.95 23.74 0.57
C GLU A 271 -4.74 23.71 -0.75
N ALA A 272 -5.83 24.48 -0.82
CA ALA A 272 -6.61 24.64 -2.05
C ALA A 272 -5.80 25.29 -3.20
N ARG A 273 -4.99 26.33 -2.90
CA ARG A 273 -4.12 26.96 -3.90
C ARG A 273 -3.04 26.02 -4.42
N GLN A 274 -2.52 25.12 -3.58
CA GLN A 274 -1.53 24.11 -3.99
C GLN A 274 -2.12 23.10 -4.97
N VAL A 275 -3.35 22.62 -4.73
CA VAL A 275 -4.07 21.76 -5.70
C VAL A 275 -4.30 22.49 -7.01
N MET A 276 -4.78 23.74 -6.98
CA MET A 276 -4.99 24.51 -8.22
C MET A 276 -3.69 24.76 -8.99
N LYS A 277 -2.56 24.94 -8.29
CA LYS A 277 -1.25 25.04 -8.94
C LYS A 277 -0.90 23.77 -9.72
N LEU A 278 -1.17 22.59 -9.14
CA LEU A 278 -0.97 21.30 -9.80
C LEU A 278 -1.91 21.11 -10.99
N TYR A 279 -3.20 21.45 -10.83
CA TYR A 279 -4.18 21.37 -11.92
C TYR A 279 -3.74 22.17 -13.15
N LEU A 280 -3.23 23.38 -12.93
CA LEU A 280 -2.83 24.29 -14.01
C LEU A 280 -1.46 23.97 -14.60
N ASN A 281 -0.51 23.43 -13.83
CA ASN A 281 0.90 23.40 -14.23
C ASN A 281 1.58 22.03 -14.12
N SER A 282 0.96 21.04 -13.48
CA SER A 282 1.62 19.74 -13.30
C SER A 282 1.76 19.01 -14.64
N PRO A 283 2.96 18.47 -14.96
CA PRO A 283 3.15 17.62 -16.13
C PRO A 283 2.31 16.34 -16.09
N THR A 284 2.02 15.80 -14.91
CA THR A 284 1.21 14.57 -14.75
C THR A 284 -0.27 14.82 -15.02
N VAL A 285 -0.74 16.06 -14.81
CA VAL A 285 -2.13 16.46 -15.05
C VAL A 285 -2.32 17.00 -16.48
N ALA A 286 -1.23 17.41 -17.13
CA ALA A 286 -1.28 18.06 -18.45
C ALA A 286 -2.15 17.33 -19.49
N PRO A 287 -2.09 15.99 -19.64
CA PRO A 287 -2.87 15.28 -20.65
C PRO A 287 -4.39 15.37 -20.46
N VAL A 288 -4.83 15.52 -19.22
CA VAL A 288 -6.24 15.49 -18.82
C VAL A 288 -6.70 16.82 -18.22
N ARG A 289 -5.89 17.87 -18.35
CA ARG A 289 -6.19 19.21 -17.84
C ARG A 289 -7.46 19.77 -18.50
N GLY A 290 -8.22 20.53 -17.74
CA GLY A 290 -9.48 21.10 -18.23
C GLY A 290 -10.66 20.14 -18.09
N THR A 291 -10.47 18.99 -17.46
CA THR A 291 -11.53 18.00 -17.19
C THR A 291 -11.68 17.78 -15.69
N ARG A 292 -12.80 17.20 -15.26
CA ARG A 292 -12.98 16.80 -13.85
C ARG A 292 -11.98 15.74 -13.44
N TRP A 293 -11.62 14.83 -14.35
CA TRP A 293 -10.56 13.85 -14.14
C TRP A 293 -9.20 14.53 -13.89
N GLY A 294 -8.89 15.61 -14.61
CA GLY A 294 -7.70 16.41 -14.36
C GLY A 294 -7.65 17.03 -12.97
N LEU A 295 -8.78 17.56 -12.46
CA LEU A 295 -8.81 18.09 -11.09
C LEU A 295 -8.68 16.98 -10.05
N TYR A 296 -9.26 15.81 -10.29
CA TYR A 296 -9.07 14.65 -9.44
C TYR A 296 -7.59 14.27 -9.33
N ASN A 297 -6.87 14.19 -10.46
CA ASN A 297 -5.44 13.90 -10.48
C ASN A 297 -4.59 14.96 -9.77
N ALA A 298 -4.99 16.23 -9.83
CA ALA A 298 -4.31 17.28 -9.06
C ALA A 298 -4.48 17.11 -7.54
N VAL A 299 -5.65 16.64 -7.08
CA VAL A 299 -5.90 16.34 -5.67
C VAL A 299 -5.09 15.13 -5.21
N THR A 300 -5.03 14.07 -6.01
CA THR A 300 -4.26 12.86 -5.67
C THR A 300 -2.77 13.18 -5.61
N GLU A 301 -2.23 13.91 -6.59
CA GLU A 301 -0.84 14.35 -6.60
C GLU A 301 -0.52 15.24 -5.38
N TYR A 302 -1.42 16.16 -5.02
CA TYR A 302 -1.27 16.97 -3.82
C TYR A 302 -1.14 16.11 -2.56
N ALA A 303 -2.08 15.19 -2.36
CA ALA A 303 -2.13 14.33 -1.19
C ALA A 303 -0.86 13.47 -1.04
N ASP A 304 -0.37 12.96 -2.16
CA ASP A 304 0.70 11.97 -2.21
C ASP A 304 2.10 12.60 -2.25
N HIS A 305 2.26 13.77 -2.89
CA HIS A 305 3.57 14.32 -3.19
C HIS A 305 3.83 15.71 -2.60
N VAL A 306 2.78 16.50 -2.31
CA VAL A 306 2.94 17.91 -1.91
C VAL A 306 2.59 18.15 -0.44
N GLN A 307 1.49 17.56 0.03
CA GLN A 307 0.92 17.88 1.34
C GLN A 307 1.93 17.67 2.47
N LYS A 308 2.15 18.72 3.27
CA LYS A 308 3.15 18.73 4.35
C LYS A 308 2.95 17.59 5.33
N VAL A 309 4.06 17.02 5.81
CA VAL A 309 4.12 15.98 6.84
C VAL A 309 4.92 16.50 8.03
N ALA A 310 4.48 16.20 9.24
CA ALA A 310 5.13 16.68 10.45
C ALA A 310 6.45 15.94 10.73
N GLY A 311 7.40 16.65 11.34
CA GLY A 311 8.64 16.07 11.85
C GLY A 311 9.62 15.56 10.79
N ALA A 312 9.44 15.87 9.50
CA ALA A 312 10.44 15.57 8.48
C ALA A 312 11.60 16.58 8.54
N ARG A 313 12.85 16.09 8.59
CA ARG A 313 14.05 16.93 8.70
C ARG A 313 14.59 17.38 7.34
N ASN A 314 14.23 16.68 6.26
CA ASN A 314 14.63 17.01 4.90
C ASN A 314 13.59 16.55 3.87
N SER A 315 13.79 16.92 2.60
CA SER A 315 12.88 16.62 1.49
C SER A 315 12.72 15.12 1.22
N ARG A 316 13.77 14.32 1.40
CA ARG A 316 13.72 12.86 1.25
C ARG A 316 12.80 12.25 2.31
N GLU A 317 13.04 12.56 3.59
CA GLU A 317 12.22 12.08 4.71
C GLU A 317 10.75 12.54 4.59
N ALA A 318 10.52 13.73 4.05
CA ALA A 318 9.16 14.21 3.80
C ALA A 318 8.44 13.38 2.72
N ARG A 319 9.15 12.88 1.70
CA ARG A 319 8.58 11.98 0.69
C ARG A 319 8.23 10.62 1.31
N ASP A 320 9.16 10.03 2.07
CA ASP A 320 8.96 8.73 2.73
C ASP A 320 7.73 8.76 3.64
N LYS A 321 7.62 9.80 4.48
CA LYS A 321 6.47 9.98 5.39
C LYS A 321 5.16 10.23 4.65
N ARG A 322 5.17 10.88 3.49
CA ARG A 322 3.96 11.06 2.67
C ARG A 322 3.50 9.73 2.09
N ALA A 323 4.41 8.94 1.53
CA ALA A 323 4.11 7.60 1.04
C ALA A 323 3.42 6.76 2.13
N LEU A 324 3.98 6.76 3.35
CA LEU A 324 3.40 6.05 4.50
C LEU A 324 2.07 6.64 5.00
N ARG A 325 1.88 7.95 4.88
CA ARG A 325 0.62 8.59 5.27
C ARG A 325 -0.50 8.24 4.31
N THR A 326 -0.27 8.28 2.99
CA THR A 326 -1.30 7.87 2.02
C THR A 326 -1.71 6.40 2.24
N LEU A 327 -0.76 5.60 2.68
CA LEU A 327 -0.87 4.21 3.08
C LEU A 327 -1.80 3.92 4.28
N THR A 328 -1.72 4.75 5.33
CA THR A 328 -2.31 4.44 6.64
C THR A 328 -3.34 5.46 7.13
N SER A 329 -3.37 6.65 6.52
CA SER A 329 -4.21 7.75 6.98
C SER A 329 -5.60 7.70 6.37
N ALA A 330 -6.58 7.36 7.21
CA ALA A 330 -8.00 7.48 6.87
C ALA A 330 -8.36 8.90 6.39
N THR A 331 -7.70 9.94 6.91
CA THR A 331 -7.91 11.33 6.51
C THR A 331 -7.49 11.60 5.07
N VAL A 332 -6.32 11.10 4.65
CA VAL A 332 -5.83 11.27 3.27
C VAL A 332 -6.69 10.48 2.30
N GLN A 333 -7.09 9.27 2.68
CA GLN A 333 -8.01 8.46 1.88
C GLN A 333 -9.39 9.12 1.75
N GLY A 334 -9.91 9.67 2.85
CA GLY A 334 -11.14 10.45 2.86
C GLY A 334 -11.09 11.64 1.91
N LEU A 335 -9.98 12.38 1.87
CA LEU A 335 -9.81 13.51 0.94
C LEU A 335 -9.96 13.08 -0.53
N LYS A 336 -9.33 11.97 -0.93
CA LYS A 336 -9.41 11.45 -2.30
C LYS A 336 -10.82 10.95 -2.63
N ILE A 337 -11.46 10.26 -1.68
CA ILE A 337 -12.85 9.79 -1.83
C ILE A 337 -13.82 10.97 -1.99
N ASP A 338 -13.69 11.98 -1.14
CA ASP A 338 -14.56 13.16 -1.15
C ASP A 338 -14.38 13.95 -2.44
N ALA A 339 -13.14 14.08 -2.93
CA ALA A 339 -12.85 14.74 -4.21
C ALA A 339 -13.53 14.01 -5.38
N PHE A 340 -13.35 12.68 -5.44
CA PHE A 340 -13.94 11.85 -6.50
C PHE A 340 -15.46 11.97 -6.52
N LYS A 341 -16.12 11.80 -5.35
CA LYS A 341 -17.58 11.96 -5.22
C LYS A 341 -18.08 13.34 -5.59
N MET A 342 -17.38 14.39 -5.15
CA MET A 342 -17.79 15.76 -5.44
C MET A 342 -17.81 15.99 -6.96
N LEU A 343 -16.76 15.54 -7.66
CA LEU A 343 -16.59 15.69 -9.11
C LEU A 343 -17.64 14.94 -9.94
N GLN A 344 -18.21 13.85 -9.41
CA GLN A 344 -19.31 13.13 -10.06
C GLN A 344 -20.63 13.93 -10.12
N THR A 345 -20.78 14.93 -9.25
CA THR A 345 -22.07 15.62 -9.04
C THR A 345 -22.11 17.06 -9.51
N VAL A 346 -20.98 17.60 -10.00
CA VAL A 346 -20.90 18.98 -10.48
C VAL A 346 -21.52 19.13 -11.86
#